data_AF-A0A3B1D7R6-F1
#
_entry.id   AF-A0A3B1D7R6-F1
#
_cell.length_a   1.000
_cell.length_b   1.000
_cell.length_c   1.000
_cell.angle_alpha   90.00
_cell.angle_beta   90.00
_cell.angle_gamma   90.00
#
_symmetry.space_group_name_H-M   'P 1'
#
loop_
_entity.id
_entity.type
_entity.pdbx_description
1 polymer ?
#
loop_
_entity_poly.entity_id
_entity_poly.type
_entity_poly.pdbx_seq_one_letter_code
_entity_poly.pdbx_strand_id
1 'polypeptide(L)'
;NGNWWKFFLKYHKFITPNILINVLKMLVCGTRILGFNIFQCLKCGHILKINHTCKSKFCSPCGKKAADNWIKNSYNRLPNTLWQHITLTMPDQIWNLFWKNRHLMNKAPHLAAKIILKLSKDQGFLPGIFLAIHTFGRDLKKNFHIHLSTTLRGLSLSKDAWINKPAYFHLVVLAYPKSTSKT
;
A
#
# COMPACT_ATOMS: atom_id res chain seq x y z
N ASN A 1 11.59 -15.14 -21.45
CA ASN A 1 12.95 -14.78 -20.99
C ASN A 1 13.39 -15.46 -19.67
N GLY A 2 12.56 -16.20 -18.93
CA GLY A 2 13.05 -17.17 -17.91
C GLY A 2 13.78 -16.59 -16.68
N ASN A 3 13.87 -15.27 -16.56
CA ASN A 3 14.64 -14.57 -15.53
C ASN A 3 14.22 -14.95 -14.10
N TRP A 4 12.92 -15.10 -13.86
CA TRP A 4 12.40 -15.56 -12.57
C TRP A 4 12.96 -16.93 -12.20
N TRP A 5 13.03 -17.87 -13.15
CA TRP A 5 13.51 -19.22 -12.87
C TRP A 5 15.00 -19.23 -12.50
N LYS A 6 15.82 -18.46 -13.25
CA LYS A 6 17.24 -18.26 -12.90
C LYS A 6 17.42 -17.65 -11.51
N PHE A 7 16.60 -16.64 -11.17
CA PHE A 7 16.60 -16.02 -9.85
C PHE A 7 16.18 -17.00 -8.75
N PHE A 8 15.10 -17.75 -8.97
CA PHE A 8 14.59 -18.73 -8.03
C PHE A 8 15.63 -19.81 -7.73
N LEU A 9 16.24 -20.41 -8.77
CA LEU A 9 17.27 -21.44 -8.57
C LEU A 9 18.44 -20.92 -7.71
N LYS A 10 18.89 -19.67 -7.95
CA LYS A 10 19.99 -19.07 -7.20
C LYS A 10 19.64 -18.67 -5.77
N TYR A 11 18.40 -18.22 -5.52
CA TYR A 11 18.04 -17.57 -4.25
C TYR A 11 16.86 -18.19 -3.50
N HIS A 12 16.33 -19.36 -3.91
CA HIS A 12 15.13 -19.98 -3.33
C HIS A 12 15.15 -20.09 -1.80
N LYS A 13 16.32 -20.33 -1.18
CA LYS A 13 16.48 -20.39 0.28
C LYS A 13 16.10 -19.09 1.01
N PHE A 14 16.14 -17.95 0.32
CA PHE A 14 15.80 -16.63 0.87
C PHE A 14 14.42 -16.12 0.41
N ILE A 15 13.72 -16.88 -0.43
CA ILE A 15 12.41 -16.49 -0.98
C ILE A 15 11.33 -16.99 -0.03
N THR A 16 10.54 -16.06 0.51
CA THR A 16 9.39 -16.43 1.34
C THR A 16 8.27 -17.03 0.48
N PRO A 17 7.45 -17.95 1.02
CA PRO A 17 6.33 -18.54 0.28
C PRO A 17 5.38 -17.51 -0.35
N ASN A 18 5.15 -16.38 0.33
CA ASN A 18 4.31 -15.30 -0.17
C ASN A 18 4.85 -14.67 -1.47
N ILE A 19 6.18 -14.51 -1.59
CA ILE A 19 6.80 -13.99 -2.82
C ILE A 19 6.58 -15.00 -3.94
N LEU A 20 6.89 -16.27 -3.70
CA LEU A 20 6.72 -17.34 -4.68
C LEU A 20 5.28 -17.42 -5.20
N ILE A 21 4.30 -17.47 -4.30
CA ILE A 21 2.86 -17.53 -4.66
C ILE A 21 2.45 -16.33 -5.52
N ASN A 22 2.90 -15.11 -5.18
CA ASN A 22 2.54 -13.92 -5.94
C ASN A 22 3.18 -13.88 -7.33
N VAL A 23 4.43 -14.31 -7.46
CA VAL A 23 5.09 -14.41 -8.77
C VAL A 23 4.43 -15.47 -9.63
N LEU A 24 4.13 -16.66 -9.08
CA LEU A 24 3.44 -17.71 -9.83
C LEU A 24 2.06 -17.25 -10.29
N LYS A 25 1.26 -16.61 -9.42
CA LYS A 25 -0.03 -16.00 -9.80
C LYS A 25 0.11 -15.03 -10.97
N MET A 26 1.15 -14.18 -10.95
CA MET A 26 1.41 -13.25 -12.04
C MET A 26 1.77 -13.97 -13.34
N LEU A 27 2.63 -15.00 -13.28
CA LEU A 27 3.07 -15.76 -14.46
C LEU A 27 1.93 -16.51 -15.17
N VAL A 28 0.96 -17.03 -14.43
CA VAL A 28 -0.21 -17.74 -15.00
C VAL A 28 -1.37 -16.80 -15.34
N CYS A 29 -1.28 -15.52 -14.99
CA CYS A 29 -2.36 -14.56 -15.16
C CYS A 29 -2.73 -14.37 -16.64
N GLY A 30 -4.01 -14.50 -16.98
CA GLY A 30 -4.48 -14.33 -18.36
C GLY A 30 -4.14 -15.50 -19.27
N THR A 31 -3.64 -16.60 -18.74
CA THR A 31 -3.45 -17.86 -19.46
C THR A 31 -4.65 -18.78 -19.27
N ARG A 32 -4.78 -19.82 -20.12
CA ARG A 32 -5.85 -20.83 -19.99
C ARG A 32 -5.76 -21.67 -18.71
N ILE A 33 -4.61 -21.67 -18.04
CA ILE A 33 -4.37 -22.41 -16.79
C ILE A 33 -5.36 -21.98 -15.70
N LEU A 34 -5.73 -20.69 -15.68
CA LEU A 34 -6.70 -20.15 -14.72
C LEU A 34 -8.17 -20.36 -15.14
N GLY A 35 -8.41 -21.04 -16.25
CA GLY A 35 -9.73 -21.14 -16.86
C GLY A 35 -10.08 -19.93 -17.74
N PHE A 36 -11.23 -20.00 -18.39
CA PHE A 36 -11.73 -18.98 -19.31
C PHE A 36 -13.25 -19.02 -19.42
N ASN A 37 -13.84 -17.89 -19.81
CA ASN A 37 -15.24 -17.82 -20.21
C ASN A 37 -15.33 -17.77 -21.73
N ILE A 38 -16.37 -18.38 -22.29
CA ILE A 38 -16.69 -18.32 -23.72
C ILE A 38 -17.92 -17.43 -23.89
N PHE A 39 -17.83 -16.46 -24.79
CA PHE A 39 -18.94 -15.61 -25.21
C PHE A 39 -19.21 -15.87 -26.68
N GLN A 40 -20.46 -16.13 -27.03
CA GLN A 40 -20.87 -16.37 -28.42
C GLN A 40 -21.87 -15.31 -28.84
N CYS A 41 -21.62 -14.68 -29.99
CA CYS A 41 -22.60 -13.79 -30.62
C CYS A 41 -23.70 -14.63 -31.27
N LEU A 42 -24.95 -14.44 -30.85
CA LEU A 42 -26.10 -15.16 -31.40
C LEU A 42 -26.43 -14.78 -32.86
N LYS A 43 -25.93 -13.64 -33.35
CA LYS A 43 -26.23 -13.13 -34.70
C LYS A 43 -25.25 -13.64 -35.76
N CYS A 44 -23.94 -13.57 -35.48
CA CYS A 44 -22.90 -13.95 -36.44
C CYS A 44 -22.11 -15.21 -36.05
N GLY A 45 -22.44 -15.83 -34.92
CA GLY A 45 -21.76 -17.04 -34.43
C GLY A 45 -20.35 -16.83 -33.89
N HIS A 46 -19.79 -15.61 -33.92
CA HIS A 46 -18.43 -15.33 -33.44
C HIS A 46 -18.24 -15.73 -31.97
N ILE A 47 -17.13 -16.40 -31.69
CA ILE A 47 -16.77 -16.91 -30.35
C ILE A 47 -15.56 -16.14 -29.81
N LEU A 48 -15.75 -15.47 -28.67
CA LEU A 48 -14.71 -14.82 -27.91
C LEU A 48 -14.38 -15.64 -26.64
N LYS A 49 -13.11 -16.01 -26.47
CA LYS A 49 -12.63 -16.68 -25.25
C LYS A 49 -11.84 -15.69 -24.40
N ILE A 50 -12.28 -15.48 -23.15
CA ILE A 50 -11.63 -14.57 -22.21
C ILE A 50 -11.05 -15.38 -21.05
N ASN A 51 -9.72 -15.42 -20.97
CA ASN A 51 -9.01 -16.08 -19.88
C ASN A 51 -9.21 -15.36 -18.56
N HIS A 52 -9.30 -16.12 -17.47
CA HIS A 52 -9.38 -15.56 -16.14
C HIS A 52 -8.07 -14.90 -15.72
N THR A 53 -8.16 -13.96 -14.79
CA THR A 53 -7.03 -13.17 -14.29
C THR A 53 -6.73 -13.55 -12.85
N CYS A 54 -5.47 -13.47 -12.43
CA CYS A 54 -5.05 -13.94 -11.10
C CYS A 54 -5.55 -13.11 -9.92
N LYS A 55 -6.10 -11.91 -10.19
CA LYS A 55 -6.58 -10.93 -9.20
C LYS A 55 -5.55 -10.52 -8.13
N SER A 56 -4.27 -10.85 -8.32
CA SER A 56 -3.22 -10.44 -7.38
C SER A 56 -2.87 -8.97 -7.58
N LYS A 57 -2.69 -8.25 -6.48
CA LYS A 57 -2.18 -6.86 -6.48
C LYS A 57 -0.74 -6.78 -7.01
N PHE A 58 0.01 -7.88 -6.95
CA PHE A 58 1.39 -7.97 -7.46
C PHE A 58 1.45 -8.02 -9.00
N CYS A 59 0.39 -8.51 -9.65
CA CYS A 59 0.32 -8.59 -11.10
C CYS A 59 -0.06 -7.22 -11.68
N SER A 60 0.77 -6.61 -12.52
CA SER A 60 0.57 -5.23 -13.02
C SER A 60 -0.85 -4.91 -13.53
N PRO A 61 -1.45 -5.65 -14.48
CA PRO A 61 -2.81 -5.35 -14.95
C PRO A 61 -3.88 -5.56 -13.87
N CYS A 62 -3.73 -6.60 -13.03
CA CYS A 62 -4.70 -6.89 -11.96
C CYS A 62 -4.61 -5.85 -10.83
N GLY A 63 -3.39 -5.51 -10.43
CA GLY A 63 -3.07 -4.50 -9.43
C GLY A 63 -3.51 -3.12 -9.86
N LYS A 64 -3.31 -2.73 -11.12
CA LYS A 64 -3.82 -1.46 -11.66
C LYS A 64 -5.34 -1.38 -11.58
N LYS A 65 -6.06 -2.40 -12.04
CA LYS A 65 -7.53 -2.44 -11.93
C LYS A 65 -8.00 -2.36 -10.47
N ALA A 66 -7.32 -3.07 -9.57
CA ALA A 66 -7.63 -3.02 -8.14
C ALA A 66 -7.38 -1.63 -7.54
N ALA A 67 -6.28 -0.97 -7.92
CA ALA A 67 -5.96 0.39 -7.50
C ALA A 67 -6.98 1.40 -8.02
N ASP A 68 -7.39 1.31 -9.28
CA ASP A 68 -8.38 2.21 -9.88
C ASP A 68 -9.75 2.09 -9.20
N ASN A 69 -10.20 0.86 -8.95
CA ASN A 69 -11.43 0.62 -8.20
C ASN A 69 -11.33 1.19 -6.78
N TRP A 70 -10.18 1.03 -6.13
CA TRP A 70 -9.95 1.59 -4.80
C TRP A 70 -9.96 3.12 -4.80
N ILE A 71 -9.34 3.77 -5.80
CA ILE A 71 -9.36 5.23 -5.98
C ILE A 71 -10.80 5.71 -6.15
N LYS A 72 -11.56 5.09 -7.06
CA LYS A 72 -12.96 5.45 -7.32
C LYS A 72 -13.82 5.35 -6.05
N ASN A 73 -13.70 4.25 -5.32
CA ASN A 73 -14.46 4.05 -4.09
C ASN A 73 -14.03 5.00 -2.97
N SER A 74 -12.73 5.32 -2.89
CA SER A 74 -12.21 6.24 -1.88
C SER A 74 -12.64 7.66 -2.15
N TYR A 75 -12.64 8.11 -3.41
CA TYR A 75 -13.10 9.45 -3.79
C TYR A 75 -14.56 9.69 -3.36
N ASN A 76 -15.41 8.67 -3.46
CA ASN A 76 -16.82 8.77 -3.05
C ASN A 76 -17.03 8.69 -1.52
N ARG A 77 -16.07 8.14 -0.76
CA ARG A 77 -16.21 7.91 0.68
C ARG A 77 -15.51 8.98 1.53
N LEU A 78 -14.46 9.59 0.99
CA LEU A 78 -13.63 10.53 1.73
C LEU A 78 -14.25 11.94 1.69
N PRO A 79 -14.17 12.70 2.79
CA PRO A 79 -14.69 14.06 2.82
C PRO A 79 -13.89 14.96 1.88
N ASN A 80 -14.60 15.83 1.15
CA ASN A 80 -13.99 16.89 0.37
C ASN A 80 -13.48 17.99 1.32
N THR A 81 -12.22 17.89 1.72
CA THR A 81 -11.60 18.78 2.71
C THR A 81 -10.09 18.92 2.46
N LEU A 82 -9.41 19.71 3.27
CA LEU A 82 -7.96 19.83 3.19
C LEU A 82 -7.28 18.62 3.83
N TRP A 83 -6.31 18.07 3.10
CA TRP A 83 -5.51 16.93 3.53
C TRP A 83 -4.04 17.35 3.67
N GLN A 84 -3.36 16.78 4.65
CA GLN A 84 -1.91 16.87 4.81
C GLN A 84 -1.29 15.50 4.60
N HIS A 85 -0.25 15.45 3.77
CA HIS A 85 0.55 14.26 3.56
C HIS A 85 1.86 14.35 4.35
N ILE A 86 2.16 13.32 5.12
CA ILE A 86 3.31 13.22 6.02
C ILE A 86 4.01 11.90 5.73
N THR A 87 5.34 11.93 5.56
CA THR A 87 6.14 10.72 5.42
C THR A 87 6.94 10.48 6.70
N LEU A 88 6.73 9.33 7.32
CA LEU A 88 7.48 8.90 8.51
C LEU A 88 8.48 7.84 8.07
N THR A 89 9.77 8.18 8.04
CA THR A 89 10.84 7.24 7.70
C THR A 89 11.44 6.66 8.97
N MET A 90 11.51 5.32 9.07
CA MET A 90 12.16 4.68 10.20
C MET A 90 13.69 4.84 10.10
N PRO A 91 14.41 4.96 11.22
CA PRO A 91 15.87 4.93 11.24
C PRO A 91 16.40 3.66 10.56
N ASP A 92 17.49 3.77 9.82
CA ASP A 92 18.04 2.66 9.02
C ASP A 92 18.59 1.52 9.89
N GLN A 93 19.06 1.85 11.09
CA GLN A 93 19.59 0.92 12.09
C GLN A 93 18.55 -0.17 12.45
N ILE A 94 17.25 0.14 12.39
CA ILE A 94 16.17 -0.79 12.74
C ILE A 94 15.53 -1.47 11.53
N TRP A 95 15.95 -1.18 10.29
CA TRP A 95 15.35 -1.79 9.10
C TRP A 95 15.55 -3.31 9.06
N ASN A 96 16.70 -3.81 9.52
CA ASN A 96 16.95 -5.25 9.57
C ASN A 96 16.05 -5.97 10.59
N LEU A 97 15.65 -5.31 11.68
CA LEU A 97 14.67 -5.84 12.63
C LEU A 97 13.33 -6.07 11.92
N PHE A 98 12.82 -5.07 11.20
CA PHE A 98 11.58 -5.21 10.43
C PHE A 98 11.69 -6.25 9.32
N TRP A 99 12.86 -6.32 8.66
CA TRP A 99 13.06 -7.25 7.54
C TRP A 99 13.00 -8.72 8.00
N LYS A 100 13.65 -9.03 9.13
CA LYS A 100 13.61 -10.36 9.75
C LYS A 100 12.25 -10.64 10.40
N ASN A 101 11.56 -9.60 10.90
CA ASN A 101 10.29 -9.71 11.62
C ASN A 101 9.17 -8.95 10.89
N ARG A 102 8.76 -9.44 9.72
CA ARG A 102 7.80 -8.74 8.83
C ARG A 102 6.48 -8.39 9.53
N HIS A 103 6.05 -9.17 10.51
CA HIS A 103 4.83 -8.90 11.28
C HIS A 103 4.90 -7.58 12.08
N LEU A 104 6.10 -7.12 12.47
CA LEU A 104 6.28 -5.84 13.16
C LEU A 104 5.99 -4.64 12.26
N MET A 105 6.17 -4.78 10.94
CA MET A 105 5.86 -3.71 9.99
C MET A 105 4.39 -3.28 10.09
N ASN A 106 3.49 -4.22 10.37
CA ASN A 106 2.06 -3.95 10.53
C ASN A 106 1.73 -3.14 11.79
N LYS A 107 2.61 -3.12 12.80
CA LYS A 107 2.39 -2.35 14.04
C LYS A 107 2.68 -0.86 13.86
N ALA A 108 3.60 -0.50 12.96
CA ALA A 108 4.07 0.87 12.82
C ALA A 108 2.98 1.87 12.35
N PRO A 109 2.10 1.55 11.37
CA PRO A 109 0.99 2.43 11.00
C PRO A 109 0.03 2.71 12.16
N HIS A 110 -0.25 1.72 13.01
CA HIS A 110 -1.14 1.93 14.17
C HIS A 110 -0.56 2.96 15.14
N LEU A 111 0.76 2.95 15.35
CA LEU A 111 1.42 3.96 16.17
C LEU A 111 1.35 5.35 15.52
N ALA A 112 1.60 5.44 14.21
CA ALA A 112 1.49 6.68 13.46
C ALA A 112 0.07 7.27 13.53
N ALA A 113 -0.96 6.44 13.38
CA ALA A 113 -2.36 6.85 13.54
C ALA A 113 -2.65 7.39 14.94
N LYS A 114 -2.19 6.69 15.99
CA LYS A 114 -2.39 7.10 17.39
C LYS A 114 -1.79 8.47 17.68
N ILE A 115 -0.63 8.79 17.10
CA ILE A 115 -0.01 10.11 17.25
C ILE A 115 -0.92 11.19 16.68
N ILE A 116 -1.40 11.02 15.44
CA ILE A 116 -2.30 11.98 14.81
C ILE A 116 -3.62 12.12 15.59
N LEU A 117 -4.24 11.00 15.98
CA LEU A 117 -5.46 11.01 16.78
C LEU A 117 -5.29 11.78 18.10
N LYS A 118 -4.16 11.59 18.79
CA LYS A 118 -3.84 12.34 20.02
C LYS A 118 -3.74 13.83 19.73
N LEU A 119 -2.95 14.21 18.73
CA LEU A 119 -2.75 15.62 18.37
C LEU A 119 -4.05 16.30 17.91
N SER A 120 -4.90 15.61 17.16
CA SER A 120 -6.20 16.16 16.71
C SER A 120 -7.20 16.29 17.86
N LYS A 121 -7.13 15.39 18.86
CA LYS A 121 -7.97 15.48 20.06
C LYS A 121 -7.69 16.78 20.83
N ASP A 122 -6.43 17.18 20.96
CA ASP A 122 -6.03 18.44 21.59
C ASP A 122 -6.55 19.67 20.81
N GLN A 123 -6.88 19.49 19.52
CA GLN A 123 -7.51 20.48 18.65
C GLN A 123 -9.04 20.36 18.58
N GLY A 124 -9.63 19.42 19.32
CA GLY A 124 -11.09 19.25 19.44
C GLY A 124 -11.79 18.52 18.29
N PHE A 125 -11.07 17.74 17.45
CA PHE A 125 -11.70 17.02 16.35
C PHE A 125 -11.14 15.62 16.09
N LEU A 126 -11.93 14.81 15.38
CA LEU A 126 -11.59 13.49 14.88
C LEU A 126 -11.23 13.57 13.38
N PRO A 127 -9.97 13.32 13.00
CA PRO A 127 -9.52 13.38 11.62
C PRO A 127 -9.86 12.10 10.85
N GLY A 128 -9.96 12.21 9.52
CA GLY A 128 -9.79 11.06 8.63
C GLY A 128 -8.30 10.75 8.45
N ILE A 129 -7.92 9.48 8.51
CA ILE A 129 -6.51 9.04 8.39
C ILE A 129 -6.41 7.91 7.36
N PHE A 130 -5.44 8.01 6.45
CA PHE A 130 -5.03 6.96 5.52
C PHE A 130 -3.53 6.70 5.66
N LEU A 131 -3.13 5.43 5.66
CA LEU A 131 -1.76 5.01 5.89
C LEU A 131 -1.35 3.95 4.87
N ALA A 132 -0.18 4.11 4.28
CA ALA A 132 0.44 3.14 3.37
C ALA A 132 1.87 2.86 3.81
N ILE A 133 2.21 1.57 3.94
CA ILE A 133 3.57 1.12 4.26
C ILE A 133 4.35 0.93 2.97
N HIS A 134 5.52 1.56 2.87
CA HIS A 134 6.53 1.26 1.86
C HIS A 134 7.78 0.70 2.51
N THR A 135 8.42 -0.26 1.82
CA THR A 135 9.63 -0.94 2.31
C THR A 135 10.87 -0.67 1.46
N PHE A 136 10.70 0.06 0.36
CA PHE A 136 11.75 0.36 -0.60
C PHE A 136 11.68 1.82 -1.05
N GLY A 137 12.85 2.39 -1.35
CA GLY A 137 12.98 3.68 -2.00
C GLY A 137 12.81 3.58 -3.51
N ARG A 138 12.93 4.72 -4.20
CA ARG A 138 12.90 4.80 -5.67
C ARG A 138 14.01 3.99 -6.34
N ASP A 139 15.17 3.88 -5.67
CA ASP A 139 16.32 3.10 -6.11
C ASP A 139 16.21 1.59 -5.75
N LEU A 140 15.04 1.16 -5.27
CA LEU A 140 14.74 -0.21 -4.82
C LEU A 140 15.61 -0.70 -3.67
N LYS A 141 16.34 0.19 -3.00
CA LYS A 141 17.02 -0.13 -1.74
C LYS A 141 16.02 -0.12 -0.60
N LYS A 142 16.34 -0.86 0.48
CA LYS A 142 15.53 -0.87 1.70
C LYS A 142 15.30 0.57 2.14
N ASN A 143 14.05 0.91 2.38
CA ASN A 143 13.67 2.19 2.95
C ASN A 143 12.28 2.02 3.58
N PHE A 144 12.26 1.70 4.86
CA PHE A 144 10.99 1.49 5.56
C PHE A 144 10.39 2.83 5.97
N HIS A 145 9.33 3.23 5.28
CA HIS A 145 8.62 4.48 5.53
C HIS A 145 7.11 4.29 5.43
N ILE A 146 6.40 5.19 6.10
CA ILE A 146 4.94 5.24 6.11
C ILE A 146 4.51 6.54 5.47
N HIS A 147 3.69 6.43 4.43
CA HIS A 147 2.91 7.52 3.88
C HIS A 147 1.64 7.67 4.71
N LEU A 148 1.49 8.79 5.40
CA LEU A 148 0.33 9.15 6.19
C LEU A 148 -0.37 10.32 5.52
N SER A 149 -1.64 10.17 5.17
CA SER A 149 -2.50 11.28 4.77
C SER A 149 -3.57 11.48 5.84
N THR A 150 -3.70 12.68 6.37
CA THR A 150 -4.72 13.03 7.37
C THR A 150 -5.49 14.26 6.95
N THR A 151 -6.77 14.33 7.30
CA THR A 151 -7.54 15.57 7.14
C THR A 151 -7.04 16.60 8.17
N LEU A 152 -7.04 17.87 7.76
CA LEU A 152 -6.72 19.01 8.63
C LEU A 152 -7.93 19.48 9.45
N ARG A 153 -9.10 18.91 9.16
CA ARG A 153 -10.43 19.21 9.70
C ARG A 153 -11.15 17.89 9.95
N GLY A 154 -12.22 17.88 10.71
CA GLY A 154 -12.93 16.63 10.95
C GLY A 154 -14.16 16.78 11.81
N LEU A 155 -14.68 15.65 12.28
CA LEU A 155 -15.85 15.64 13.15
C LEU A 155 -15.50 16.18 14.54
N SER A 156 -16.44 16.83 15.22
CA SER A 156 -16.33 17.12 16.64
C SER A 156 -16.08 15.82 17.43
N LEU A 157 -15.53 15.92 18.64
CA LEU A 157 -15.32 14.74 19.49
C LEU A 157 -16.64 14.03 19.84
N SER A 158 -17.75 14.79 19.93
CA SER A 158 -19.12 14.28 20.07
C SER A 158 -19.72 13.73 18.77
N LYS A 159 -19.09 13.98 17.62
CA LYS A 159 -19.50 13.55 16.27
C LYS A 159 -20.83 14.13 15.76
N ASP A 160 -21.24 15.26 16.31
CA ASP A 160 -22.47 15.99 15.97
C ASP A 160 -22.25 17.11 14.94
N ALA A 161 -21.00 17.55 14.75
CA ALA A 161 -20.67 18.68 13.91
C ALA A 161 -19.35 18.48 13.17
N TRP A 162 -19.14 19.24 12.09
CA TRP A 162 -17.87 19.30 11.37
C TRP A 162 -17.08 20.54 11.78
N ILE A 163 -15.85 20.33 12.28
CA ILE A 163 -14.95 21.39 12.72
C ILE A 163 -14.15 21.92 11.52
N ASN A 164 -14.41 23.18 11.15
CA ASN A 164 -13.81 23.82 9.98
C ASN A 164 -12.46 24.53 10.24
N LYS A 165 -12.04 24.67 11.51
CA LYS A 165 -10.73 25.26 11.84
C LYS A 165 -9.63 24.26 11.46
N PRO A 166 -8.74 24.58 10.50
CA PRO A 166 -7.68 23.66 10.11
C PRO A 166 -6.60 23.57 11.20
N ALA A 167 -6.06 22.37 11.43
CA ALA A 167 -4.92 22.13 12.31
C ALA A 167 -3.84 21.33 11.59
N TYR A 168 -2.65 21.91 11.46
CA TYR A 168 -1.48 21.28 10.82
C TYR A 168 -0.67 20.47 11.82
N PHE A 169 -0.21 19.30 11.41
CA PHE A 169 0.60 18.42 12.24
C PHE A 169 2.07 18.54 11.83
N HIS A 170 2.89 19.11 12.73
CA HIS A 170 4.34 19.15 12.59
C HIS A 170 4.94 18.09 13.48
N LEU A 171 5.22 16.91 12.90
CA LEU A 171 5.91 15.85 13.60
C LEU A 171 7.42 16.10 13.52
N VAL A 172 8.00 16.60 14.61
CA VAL A 172 9.45 16.62 14.79
C VAL A 172 9.88 15.19 15.09
N VAL A 173 10.04 14.39 14.04
CA VAL A 173 10.79 13.15 14.15
C VAL A 173 12.24 13.56 14.00
N LEU A 174 13.06 13.34 15.03
CA LEU A 174 14.51 13.49 14.92
C LEU A 174 14.95 12.71 13.69
N ALA A 175 15.25 13.44 12.62
CA ALA A 175 15.78 12.86 11.40
C ALA A 175 17.16 12.35 11.78
N TYR A 176 17.24 11.07 12.17
CA TYR A 176 18.52 10.40 12.24
C TYR A 176 19.09 10.50 10.82
N PRO A 177 20.26 11.16 10.62
CA PRO A 177 20.86 11.23 9.32
C PRO A 177 21.00 9.79 8.80
N LYS A 178 20.53 9.54 7.56
CA LYS A 178 20.75 8.24 6.92
C LYS A 178 22.24 7.94 7.04
N SER A 179 22.59 6.82 7.66
CA SER A 179 23.99 6.42 7.72
C SER A 179 24.48 6.30 6.28
N THR A 180 25.48 7.11 5.94
CA THR A 180 26.17 7.03 4.66
C THR A 180 27.09 5.81 4.65
N SER A 181 26.57 4.62 4.94
CA SER A 181 27.30 3.37 4.72
C SER A 181 27.23 3.03 3.22
N LYS A 182 28.13 3.65 2.47
CA LYS A 182 28.59 3.13 1.18
C LYS A 182 29.39 1.85 1.47
N THR A 183 28.74 0.70 1.41
CA THR A 183 29.40 -0.61 1.23
C THR A 183 28.52 -1.48 0.35
#